data_AF-A0A1D1VXL9-F1
#
_entry.id   AF-A0A1D1VXL9-F1
#
_cell.length_a   1.000
_cell.length_b   1.000
_cell.length_c   1.000
_cell.angle_alpha   90.00
_cell.angle_beta   90.00
_cell.angle_gamma   90.00
#
_symmetry.space_group_name_H-M   'P 1'
#
loop_
_entity.id
_entity.type
_entity.pdbx_description
1 polymer ?
#
loop_
_entity_poly.entity_id
_entity_poly.type
_entity_poly.pdbx_seq_one_letter_code
_entity_poly.pdbx_strand_id
1 'polypeptide(L)'
;MIKKFEMTGSAEVKRRPGPTRKTTALIDRIILRKAEKDRRISAVKIQAQIKTEHSVDISESTVKRRIKVCLEGWPVKSRSSITQAERSV
;
A
#
# COMPACT_ATOMS: atom_id res chain seq x y z
N MET A 1 32.87 -6.20 -14.64
CA MET A 1 32.72 -5.31 -13.46
C MET A 1 33.08 -3.86 -13.77
N ILE A 2 34.19 -3.62 -14.49
CA ILE A 2 34.71 -2.29 -14.87
C ILE A 2 33.67 -1.42 -15.62
N LYS A 3 33.02 -1.94 -16.68
CA LYS A 3 32.00 -1.21 -17.45
C LYS A 3 30.84 -0.63 -16.63
N LYS A 4 30.39 -1.32 -15.58
CA LYS A 4 29.28 -0.85 -14.73
C LYS A 4 29.70 0.32 -13.84
N PHE A 5 30.95 0.29 -13.36
CA PHE A 5 31.51 1.34 -12.53
C PHE A 5 31.75 2.62 -13.34
N GLU A 6 32.30 2.49 -14.56
CA GLU A 6 32.49 3.61 -15.49
C GLU A 6 31.16 4.31 -15.85
N MET A 7 30.07 3.55 -15.99
CA MET A 7 28.76 4.11 -16.36
C MET A 7 27.95 4.66 -15.19
N THR A 8 28.05 4.05 -14.00
CA THR A 8 27.13 4.33 -12.87
C THR A 8 27.82 4.86 -11.62
N GLY A 9 29.16 4.91 -11.60
CA GLY A 9 29.97 5.32 -10.45
C GLY A 9 29.90 4.39 -9.23
N SER A 10 29.20 3.25 -9.35
CA SER A 10 29.01 2.32 -8.23
C SER A 10 29.05 0.87 -8.70
N ALA A 11 29.86 0.07 -8.01
CA ALA A 11 29.95 -1.37 -8.20
C ALA A 11 28.75 -2.10 -7.56
N GLU A 12 28.06 -1.47 -6.59
CA GLU A 12 27.00 -2.08 -5.81
C GLU A 12 25.77 -2.45 -6.66
N VAL A 13 25.20 -3.62 -6.37
CA VAL A 13 23.96 -4.07 -7.03
C VAL A 13 22.77 -3.45 -6.30
N LYS A 14 22.21 -2.38 -6.87
CA LYS A 14 20.99 -1.76 -6.35
C LYS A 14 19.83 -2.75 -6.43
N ARG A 15 19.08 -2.89 -5.33
CA ARG A 15 17.82 -3.65 -5.32
C ARG A 15 16.81 -2.97 -6.24
N ARG A 16 16.22 -3.73 -7.17
CA ARG A 16 15.11 -3.22 -7.99
C ARG A 16 13.84 -3.16 -7.12
N PRO A 17 13.15 -2.01 -7.05
CA PRO A 17 11.85 -1.97 -6.41
C PRO A 17 10.89 -2.89 -7.16
N GLY A 18 10.01 -3.56 -6.41
CA GLY A 18 8.95 -4.36 -7.00
C GLY A 18 7.91 -3.50 -7.75
N PRO A 19 6.95 -4.13 -8.43
CA PRO A 19 5.90 -3.43 -9.16
C PRO A 19 5.11 -2.47 -8.25
N THR A 20 4.70 -1.34 -8.84
CA THR A 20 3.80 -0.39 -8.17
C THR A 20 2.49 -1.10 -7.82
N ARG A 21 2.06 -0.92 -6.58
CA ARG A 21 0.84 -1.55 -6.07
C ARG A 21 -0.39 -0.82 -6.62
N LYS A 22 -1.46 -1.56 -6.88
CA LYS A 22 -2.79 -0.99 -7.17
C LYS A 22 -3.40 -0.29 -5.94
N THR A 23 -3.10 -0.77 -4.73
CA THR A 23 -3.61 -0.16 -3.49
C THR A 23 -2.65 0.90 -2.96
N THR A 24 -3.23 2.04 -2.54
CA THR A 24 -2.52 3.10 -1.83
C THR A 24 -2.66 2.92 -0.31
N ALA A 25 -1.79 3.57 0.47
CA ALA A 25 -1.84 3.53 1.93
C ALA A 25 -3.15 4.09 2.51
N LEU A 26 -3.87 4.94 1.76
CA LEU A 26 -5.19 5.41 2.15
C LEU A 26 -6.21 4.28 2.06
N ILE A 27 -6.25 3.57 0.94
CA ILE A 27 -7.17 2.45 0.70
C ILE A 27 -6.91 1.31 1.68
N ASP A 28 -5.64 0.99 1.94
CA ASP A 28 -5.27 -0.02 2.94
C ASP A 28 -5.85 0.32 4.33
N ARG A 29 -5.81 1.60 4.75
CA ARG A 29 -6.42 2.03 6.02
C ARG A 29 -7.95 1.95 6.01
N ILE A 30 -8.59 2.24 4.89
CA ILE A 30 -10.05 2.13 4.75
C ILE A 30 -10.49 0.68 4.84
N ILE A 31 -9.75 -0.25 4.20
CA ILE A 31 -9.99 -1.69 4.32
C ILE A 31 -9.97 -2.12 5.79
N LEU A 32 -8.94 -1.69 6.54
CA LEU A 32 -8.81 -2.06 7.96
C LEU A 32 -9.93 -1.47 8.81
N ARG A 33 -10.24 -0.18 8.65
CA ARG A 33 -11.34 0.44 9.41
C ARG A 33 -12.68 -0.24 9.18
N LYS A 34 -12.95 -0.67 7.94
CA LYS A 34 -14.18 -1.42 7.63
C LYS A 34 -14.19 -2.81 8.27
N ALA A 35 -13.06 -3.49 8.26
CA ALA A 35 -12.91 -4.81 8.91
C ALA A 35 -12.96 -4.74 10.45
N GLU A 36 -12.41 -3.67 11.04
CA GLU A 36 -12.45 -3.43 12.50
C GLU A 36 -13.85 -3.06 12.98
N LYS A 37 -14.57 -2.23 12.21
CA LYS A 37 -15.95 -1.84 12.52
C LYS A 37 -16.88 -3.05 12.56
N ASP A 38 -16.81 -3.91 11.55
CA ASP A 38 -17.66 -5.09 11.41
C ASP A 38 -16.82 -6.37 11.23
N ARG A 39 -16.45 -7.05 12.33
CA ARG A 39 -15.58 -8.25 12.29
C ARG A 39 -16.11 -9.41 11.44
N ARG A 40 -17.42 -9.44 11.16
CA ARG A 40 -18.09 -10.51 10.37
C ARG A 40 -18.27 -10.14 8.90
N ILE A 41 -17.81 -8.97 8.48
CA ILE A 41 -17.99 -8.53 7.10
C ILE A 41 -17.13 -9.37 6.14
N SER A 42 -17.72 -9.77 5.01
CA SER A 42 -17.00 -10.52 3.99
C SER A 42 -16.09 -9.61 3.16
N ALA A 43 -14.98 -10.16 2.68
CA ALA A 43 -14.04 -9.45 1.82
C ALA A 43 -14.70 -8.96 0.51
N VAL A 44 -15.66 -9.71 -0.03
CA VAL A 44 -16.45 -9.34 -1.21
C VAL A 44 -17.25 -8.05 -0.96
N LYS A 45 -17.86 -7.92 0.22
CA LYS A 45 -18.64 -6.74 0.57
C LYS A 45 -17.75 -5.51 0.74
N ILE A 46 -16.58 -5.66 1.37
CA ILE A 46 -15.58 -4.59 1.47
C ILE A 46 -15.11 -4.17 0.07
N GLN A 47 -14.82 -5.12 -0.82
CA GLN A 47 -14.43 -4.85 -2.20
C GLN A 47 -15.49 -4.02 -2.93
N ALA A 48 -16.76 -4.44 -2.86
CA ALA A 48 -17.86 -3.73 -3.51
C ALA A 48 -17.99 -2.28 -3.00
N GLN A 49 -17.87 -2.08 -1.69
CA GLN A 49 -17.90 -0.74 -1.10
C GLN A 49 -16.72 0.12 -1.56
N ILE A 50 -15.50 -0.42 -1.62
CA ILE A 50 -14.32 0.34 -2.07
C ILE A 50 -14.41 0.69 -3.55
N LYS A 51 -14.91 -0.23 -4.38
CA LYS A 51 -15.14 0.03 -5.80
C LYS A 51 -16.15 1.16 -6.00
N THR A 52 -17.18 1.21 -5.15
CA THR A 52 -18.23 2.24 -5.20
C THR A 52 -17.71 3.60 -4.70
N GLU A 53 -17.02 3.63 -3.56
CA GLU A 53 -16.60 4.88 -2.90
C GLU A 53 -15.33 5.50 -3.49
N HIS A 54 -14.41 4.67 -3.99
CA HIS A 54 -13.07 5.12 -4.41
C HIS A 54 -12.73 4.78 -5.86
N SER A 55 -13.63 4.12 -6.59
CA SER A 55 -13.43 3.70 -7.98
C SER A 55 -12.17 2.84 -8.21
N VAL A 56 -11.63 2.23 -7.14
CA VAL A 56 -10.46 1.34 -7.22
C VAL A 56 -10.96 -0.09 -7.32
N ASP A 57 -10.66 -0.74 -8.44
CA ASP A 57 -10.97 -2.15 -8.63
C ASP A 57 -9.86 -3.03 -8.04
N ILE A 58 -10.22 -3.76 -6.98
CA ILE A 58 -9.31 -4.56 -6.16
C ILE A 58 -9.89 -5.97 -6.08
N SER A 59 -9.05 -7.00 -6.17
CA SER A 59 -9.51 -8.38 -6.01
C SER A 59 -9.86 -8.69 -4.54
N GLU A 60 -10.82 -9.58 -4.32
CA GLU A 60 -11.15 -10.11 -3.00
C GLU A 60 -9.90 -10.67 -2.28
N SER A 61 -9.05 -11.39 -3.01
CA SER A 61 -7.80 -11.94 -2.50
C SER A 61 -6.84 -10.86 -1.98
N THR A 62 -6.83 -9.67 -2.62
CA THR A 62 -6.02 -8.54 -2.16
C THR A 62 -6.57 -7.99 -0.85
N VAL A 63 -7.90 -7.87 -0.71
CA VAL A 63 -8.55 -7.43 0.54
C VAL A 63 -8.21 -8.39 1.68
N LYS A 64 -8.37 -9.71 1.48
CA LYS A 64 -8.00 -10.74 2.48
C LYS A 64 -6.53 -10.64 2.88
N ARG A 65 -5.63 -10.50 1.89
CA ARG A 65 -4.20 -10.35 2.14
C ARG A 65 -3.90 -9.11 2.97
N ARG A 66 -4.57 -7.98 2.71
CA ARG A 66 -4.36 -6.74 3.46
C ARG A 66 -4.80 -6.85 4.91
N ILE A 67 -5.96 -7.46 5.15
CA ILE A 67 -6.45 -7.73 6.49
C ILE A 67 -5.46 -8.63 7.24
N LYS A 68 -5.03 -9.74 6.62
CA LYS A 68 -4.04 -10.66 7.21
C LYS A 68 -2.70 -10.00 7.53
N VAL A 69 -2.11 -9.28 6.56
CA VAL A 69 -0.81 -8.61 6.72
C VAL A 69 -0.83 -7.62 7.88
N CYS A 70 -1.93 -6.89 8.08
CA CYS A 70 -2.01 -5.92 9.18
C CYS A 70 -2.24 -6.58 10.54
N LEU A 71 -3.00 -7.68 10.59
CA LEU A 71 -3.16 -8.47 11.82
C LEU A 71 -1.84 -9.14 12.25
N GLU A 72 -0.99 -9.52 11.30
CA GLU A 72 0.33 -10.09 11.53
C GLU A 72 1.40 -9.03 11.91
N GLY A 73 1.01 -7.78 12.16
CA GLY A 73 1.89 -6.73 12.67
C GLY A 73 2.82 -6.09 11.63
N TRP A 74 2.61 -6.32 10.32
CA TRP A 74 3.41 -5.64 9.30
C TRP A 74 2.97 -4.18 9.12
N PRO A 75 3.92 -3.22 9.08
CA PRO A 75 3.58 -1.81 9.16
C PRO A 75 2.88 -1.34 7.87
N VAL A 76 1.62 -0.92 8.00
CA VAL A 76 1.04 0.04 7.07
C VAL A 76 1.86 1.31 7.25
N LYS A 77 2.71 1.65 6.28
CA LYS A 77 3.55 2.87 6.32
C LYS A 77 2.69 4.04 6.80
N SER A 78 2.93 4.47 8.04
CA SER A 78 2.22 5.59 8.65
C SER A 78 2.52 6.85 7.84
N ARG A 79 1.52 7.71 7.72
CA ARG A 79 1.57 8.95 6.94
C ARG A 79 2.36 10.01 7.70
N SER A 80 3.64 9.78 8.00
CA SER A 80 4.50 10.73 8.72
C SER A 80 5.41 11.57 7.81
N SER A 81 5.24 11.54 6.47
CA SER A 81 6.13 12.28 5.55
C SER A 81 5.45 13.20 4.51
N ILE A 82 4.16 13.53 4.63
CA ILE A 82 3.46 14.36 3.60
C ILE A 82 3.05 15.76 4.08
N THR A 83 3.32 16.17 5.33
CA THR A 83 2.88 17.51 5.78
C THR A 83 3.97 18.26 6.51
N GLN A 84 4.78 19.05 5.79
CA GLN A 84 5.31 20.35 6.25
C GLN A 84 5.63 21.37 5.11
N ALA A 85 5.53 21.02 3.82
CA ALA A 85 5.99 21.92 2.73
C ALA A 85 4.91 22.85 2.11
N GLU A 86 3.63 22.77 2.49
CA GLU A 86 2.55 23.56 1.84
C GLU A 86 1.75 24.45 2.81
N ARG A 87 2.40 24.99 3.85
CA ARG A 87 1.79 25.97 4.77
C ARG A 87 2.64 27.23 4.99
N SER A 88 3.24 27.73 3.91
CA SER A 88 3.84 29.07 3.90
C SER A 88 3.03 29.94 2.94
N VAL A 89 2.06 30.67 3.49
CA VAL A 89 1.51 31.91 2.93
C VAL A 89 1.95 33.02 3.86
#